data_AF-A0A8C3UE81-F1
#
_entry.id   AF-A0A8C3UE81-F1
#
_cell.length_a   1.000
_cell.length_b   1.000
_cell.length_c   1.000
_cell.angle_alpha   90.00
_cell.angle_beta   90.00
_cell.angle_gamma   90.00
#
_symmetry.space_group_name_H-M   'P 1'
#
loop_
_entity.id
_entity.type
_entity.pdbx_description
1 polymer ?
#
loop_
_entity_poly.entity_id
_entity_poly.type
_entity_poly.pdbx_seq_one_letter_code
_entity_poly.pdbx_strand_id
1 'polypeptide(L)'
;VFYYRTVNGLQPPIKVMTLGRILVKKWIHLTVQVHHSRISFFLNGWEDDNTPFDSRTLMGTVADIDADGTLQIGQSFTGLEQFVGRMQDFRFYPVALTNRDILEVFSGKFPHLHTQSECRCPGSHPRVHPLIQRYCIPNGADDTTNDRVLRLDAEAHPLYYINDDDIGTTWISSVFANTAGLDRGVSITIDLQNGQYQVRGRCQFSFIETKKFFL
;
A
#
# COMPACT_ATOMS: atom_id res chain seq x y z
N VAL A 1 -16.52 -8.11 16.87
CA VAL A 1 -16.85 -9.42 16.24
C VAL A 1 -17.33 -9.12 14.82
N PHE A 2 -16.90 -9.89 13.83
CA PHE A 2 -17.25 -9.70 12.42
C PHE A 2 -17.95 -10.95 11.88
N TYR A 3 -19.19 -10.80 11.44
CA TYR A 3 -19.99 -11.87 10.85
C TYR A 3 -19.94 -11.74 9.32
N TYR A 4 -19.82 -12.87 8.63
CA TYR A 4 -19.77 -12.87 7.17
C TYR A 4 -20.37 -14.14 6.59
N ARG A 5 -20.78 -14.05 5.33
CA ARG A 5 -21.27 -15.18 4.53
C ARG A 5 -20.29 -15.45 3.40
N THR A 6 -20.19 -16.71 3.02
CA THR A 6 -19.58 -17.15 1.76
C THR A 6 -20.67 -17.80 0.91
N VAL A 7 -20.31 -18.29 -0.28
CA VAL A 7 -21.22 -19.11 -1.11
C VAL A 7 -21.78 -20.33 -0.38
N ASN A 8 -21.10 -20.81 0.67
CA ASN A 8 -21.51 -21.94 1.49
C ASN A 8 -22.36 -21.55 2.71
N GLY A 9 -22.77 -20.28 2.82
CA GLY A 9 -23.62 -19.77 3.90
C GLY A 9 -22.86 -19.00 4.98
N LEU A 10 -23.51 -18.84 6.15
CA LEU A 10 -22.98 -18.11 7.29
C LEU A 10 -21.76 -18.83 7.89
N GLN A 11 -20.67 -18.08 8.06
CA GLN A 11 -19.43 -18.60 8.61
C GLN A 11 -19.27 -18.26 10.10
N PRO A 12 -18.43 -19.00 10.85
CA PRO A 12 -18.05 -18.63 12.20
C PRO A 12 -17.49 -17.20 12.23
N PRO A 13 -17.91 -16.37 13.19
CA PRO A 13 -17.50 -14.97 13.20
C PRO A 13 -16.03 -14.80 13.58
N ILE A 14 -15.39 -13.80 12.97
CA ILE A 14 -14.03 -13.40 13.35
C ILE A 14 -14.11 -12.57 14.64
N LYS A 15 -13.40 -13.05 15.67
CA LYS A 15 -13.23 -12.33 16.94
C LYS A 15 -11.81 -11.77 16.98
N VAL A 16 -11.73 -10.45 17.13
CA VAL A 16 -10.47 -9.71 17.21
C VAL A 16 -10.34 -9.16 18.62
N MET A 17 -9.18 -9.39 19.25
CA MET A 17 -8.89 -8.93 20.60
C MET A 17 -8.29 -7.52 20.53
N THR A 18 -8.95 -6.55 21.18
CA THR A 18 -8.53 -5.14 21.20
C THR A 18 -8.12 -4.68 22.60
N LEU A 19 -7.79 -5.63 23.49
CA LEU A 19 -7.46 -5.35 24.89
C LEU A 19 -6.30 -4.34 24.98
N GLY A 20 -6.51 -3.26 25.74
CA GLY A 20 -5.53 -2.18 25.90
C GLY A 20 -5.41 -1.21 24.72
N ARG A 21 -6.04 -1.49 23.57
CA ARG A 21 -5.98 -0.63 22.36
C ARG A 21 -7.14 0.35 22.27
N ILE A 22 -8.30 0.01 22.84
CA ILE A 22 -9.48 0.89 22.86
C ILE A 22 -9.60 1.54 24.24
N LEU A 23 -9.44 2.87 24.28
CA LEU A 23 -9.56 3.66 25.49
C LEU A 23 -11.02 4.13 25.69
N VAL A 24 -11.51 4.03 26.92
CA VAL A 24 -12.84 4.48 27.30
C VAL A 24 -12.98 5.99 27.07
N LYS A 25 -14.11 6.41 26.47
CA LYS A 25 -14.44 7.82 26.15
C LYS A 25 -13.44 8.52 25.20
N LYS A 26 -12.70 7.76 24.40
CA LYS A 26 -11.86 8.29 23.31
C LYS A 26 -12.44 7.88 21.97
N TRP A 27 -12.36 8.78 20.99
CA TRP A 27 -12.65 8.45 19.61
C TRP A 27 -11.59 7.49 19.08
N ILE A 28 -12.04 6.52 18.29
CA ILE A 28 -11.17 5.61 17.54
C ILE A 28 -11.57 5.66 16.08
N HIS A 29 -10.60 5.57 15.18
CA HIS A 29 -10.84 5.34 13.78
C HIS A 29 -10.65 3.86 13.48
N LEU A 30 -11.72 3.16 13.14
CA LEU A 30 -11.69 1.75 12.77
C LEU A 30 -11.78 1.62 11.26
N THR A 31 -10.83 0.92 10.65
CA THR A 31 -10.94 0.50 9.26
C THR A 31 -10.88 -1.01 9.16
N VAL A 32 -11.77 -1.57 8.33
CA VAL A 32 -11.80 -2.98 7.99
C VAL A 32 -11.56 -3.08 6.49
N GLN A 33 -10.45 -3.72 6.13
CA GLN A 33 -10.07 -3.97 4.74
C GLN A 33 -10.33 -5.44 4.45
N VAL A 34 -11.05 -5.74 3.39
CA VAL A 34 -11.28 -7.11 2.91
C VAL A 34 -10.83 -7.20 1.46
N HIS A 35 -9.99 -8.18 1.16
CA HIS A 35 -9.58 -8.50 -0.20
C HIS A 35 -9.54 -10.02 -0.38
N HIS A 36 -10.36 -10.56 -1.30
CA HIS A 36 -10.63 -11.98 -1.42
C HIS A 36 -11.03 -12.62 -0.07
N SER A 37 -10.19 -13.51 0.47
CA SER A 37 -10.37 -14.16 1.76
C SER A 37 -9.51 -13.56 2.87
N ARG A 38 -8.81 -12.44 2.63
CA ARG A 38 -8.03 -11.76 3.67
C ARG A 38 -8.85 -10.61 4.26
N ILE A 39 -8.98 -10.60 5.58
CA ILE A 39 -9.53 -9.47 6.34
C ILE A 39 -8.43 -8.87 7.22
N SER A 40 -8.33 -7.54 7.23
CA SER A 40 -7.35 -6.79 8.01
C SER A 40 -8.05 -5.66 8.76
N PHE A 41 -7.67 -5.48 10.02
CA PHE A 41 -8.24 -4.51 10.92
C PHE A 41 -7.19 -3.46 11.29
N PHE A 42 -7.62 -2.20 11.31
CA PHE A 42 -6.79 -1.03 11.56
C PHE A 42 -7.43 -0.19 12.64
N LEU A 43 -6.64 0.28 13.60
CA LEU A 43 -7.08 1.18 14.66
C LEU A 43 -6.19 2.41 14.61
N ASN A 44 -6.80 3.57 14.32
CA ASN A 44 -6.09 4.84 14.20
C ASN A 44 -4.98 4.80 13.13
N GLY A 45 -5.28 4.22 11.97
CA GLY A 45 -4.31 4.00 10.90
C GLY A 45 -3.64 2.62 11.01
N TRP A 46 -2.39 2.53 10.55
CA TRP A 46 -1.55 1.34 10.69
C TRP A 46 -0.66 1.41 11.95
N GLU A 47 0.00 0.32 12.28
CA GLU A 47 1.04 0.27 13.32
C GLU A 47 2.38 0.87 12.81
N ASP A 48 3.36 1.07 13.70
CA ASP A 48 4.65 1.70 13.38
C ASP A 48 5.45 0.97 12.27
N ASP A 49 5.17 -0.31 12.05
CA ASP A 49 5.76 -1.16 11.00
C ASP A 49 4.92 -1.18 9.70
N ASN A 50 3.96 -0.26 9.56
CA ASN A 50 3.01 -0.15 8.44
C ASN A 50 2.06 -1.35 8.30
N THR A 51 1.86 -2.13 9.36
CA THR A 51 0.96 -3.28 9.36
C THR A 51 -0.43 -2.96 9.91
N PRO A 52 -1.47 -3.74 9.55
CA PRO A 52 -2.70 -3.78 10.34
C PRO A 52 -2.42 -4.35 11.73
N PHE A 53 -3.24 -3.97 12.71
CA PHE A 53 -3.08 -4.50 14.06
C PHE A 53 -3.49 -5.97 14.18
N ASP A 54 -4.40 -6.45 13.32
CA ASP A 54 -4.74 -7.87 13.19
C ASP A 54 -5.16 -8.17 11.74
N SER A 55 -4.74 -9.32 11.24
CA SER A 55 -5.14 -9.85 9.94
C SER A 55 -5.50 -11.32 10.05
N ARG A 56 -6.60 -11.72 9.42
CA ARG A 56 -7.10 -13.10 9.43
C ARG A 56 -7.42 -13.58 8.03
N THR A 57 -7.29 -14.89 7.84
CA THR A 57 -7.78 -15.56 6.64
C THR A 57 -9.19 -16.08 6.92
N LEU A 58 -10.14 -15.64 6.12
CA LEU A 58 -11.52 -16.11 6.08
C LEU A 58 -11.57 -17.50 5.45
N MET A 59 -12.57 -18.30 5.82
CA MET A 59 -12.81 -19.63 5.24
C MET A 59 -13.22 -19.60 3.75
N GLY A 60 -13.48 -18.42 3.19
CA GLY A 60 -13.81 -18.21 1.80
C GLY A 60 -13.96 -16.71 1.51
N THR A 61 -14.14 -16.36 0.24
CA THR A 61 -14.45 -15.00 -0.17
C THR A 61 -15.82 -14.59 0.39
N VAL A 62 -15.94 -13.34 0.83
CA VAL A 62 -17.23 -12.79 1.24
C VAL A 62 -18.16 -12.85 0.03
N ALA A 63 -19.33 -13.45 0.21
CA ALA A 63 -20.32 -13.54 -0.86
C ALA A 63 -20.77 -12.13 -1.25
N ASP A 64 -20.70 -11.82 -2.54
CA ASP A 64 -21.40 -10.68 -3.10
C ASP A 64 -22.89 -11.07 -3.14
N ILE A 65 -23.70 -10.38 -2.36
CA ILE A 65 -25.14 -10.63 -2.34
C ILE A 65 -25.70 -9.71 -3.42
N ASP A 66 -26.33 -10.29 -4.45
CA ASP A 66 -26.95 -9.56 -5.56
C ASP A 66 -27.68 -8.28 -5.09
N ALA A 67 -27.59 -7.23 -5.90
CA ALA A 67 -28.03 -5.82 -5.84
C ALA A 67 -28.99 -5.26 -4.75
N ASP A 68 -29.68 -6.07 -3.94
CA ASP A 68 -30.63 -5.68 -2.89
C ASP A 68 -30.01 -5.66 -1.47
N GLY A 69 -28.67 -5.64 -1.38
CA GLY A 69 -27.97 -5.48 -0.10
C GLY A 69 -28.36 -4.16 0.59
N THR A 70 -29.06 -4.24 1.71
CA THR A 70 -29.40 -3.05 2.52
C THR A 70 -28.29 -2.75 3.51
N LEU A 71 -27.70 -1.54 3.43
CA LEU A 71 -26.77 -1.06 4.45
C LEU A 71 -27.54 -0.55 5.68
N GLN A 72 -27.38 -1.24 6.81
CA GLN A 72 -27.92 -0.81 8.09
C GLN A 72 -26.76 -0.46 9.03
N ILE A 73 -26.82 0.73 9.63
CA ILE A 73 -25.79 1.24 10.54
C ILE A 73 -26.39 1.42 11.92
N GLY A 74 -25.67 0.99 12.95
CA GLY A 74 -26.11 1.13 14.33
C GLY A 74 -27.16 0.12 14.77
N GLN A 75 -27.32 -0.99 14.04
CA GLN A 75 -28.19 -2.11 14.41
C GLN A 75 -27.38 -3.40 14.48
N SER A 76 -27.81 -4.34 15.33
CA SER A 76 -27.22 -5.67 15.37
C SER A 76 -27.53 -6.45 14.09
N PHE A 77 -26.77 -7.53 13.84
CA PHE A 77 -26.99 -8.41 12.69
C PHE A 77 -28.41 -9.00 12.62
N THR A 78 -29.09 -9.13 13.75
CA THR A 78 -30.49 -9.60 13.82
C THR A 78 -31.52 -8.46 13.71
N GLY A 79 -31.08 -7.20 13.74
CA GLY A 79 -31.93 -6.00 13.77
C GLY A 79 -32.62 -5.74 15.12
N LEU A 80 -32.38 -6.58 16.14
CA LEU A 80 -33.09 -6.53 17.42
C LEU A 80 -32.49 -5.53 18.41
N GLU A 81 -31.22 -5.15 18.23
CA GLU A 81 -30.51 -4.27 19.15
C GLU A 81 -29.99 -3.05 18.41
N GLN A 82 -30.03 -1.89 19.07
CA GLN A 82 -29.48 -0.64 18.56
C GLN A 82 -28.12 -0.37 19.22
N PHE A 83 -27.21 0.26 18.47
CA PHE A 83 -25.91 0.65 18.97
C PHE A 83 -26.04 1.78 20.00
N VAL A 84 -25.52 1.55 21.20
CA VAL A 84 -25.47 2.55 22.28
C VAL A 84 -24.09 3.20 22.30
N GLY A 85 -23.97 4.35 21.63
CA GLY A 85 -22.73 5.11 21.58
C GLY A 85 -22.78 6.25 20.56
N ARG A 86 -21.60 6.77 20.22
CA ARG A 86 -21.43 7.77 19.16
C ARG A 86 -20.67 7.16 18.00
N MET A 87 -21.11 7.44 16.78
CA MET A 87 -20.44 7.05 15.55
C MET A 87 -20.42 8.25 14.61
N GLN A 88 -19.35 8.40 13.84
CA GLN A 88 -19.17 9.49 12.90
C GLN A 88 -18.34 9.00 11.71
N ASP A 89 -18.56 9.63 10.55
CA ASP A 89 -17.74 9.48 9.34
C ASP A 89 -17.70 8.05 8.79
N PHE A 90 -18.88 7.53 8.43
CA PHE A 90 -19.00 6.24 7.75
C PHE A 90 -18.63 6.38 6.29
N ARG A 91 -17.61 5.63 5.88
CA ARG A 91 -17.16 5.56 4.49
C ARG A 91 -17.11 4.11 4.05
N PHE A 92 -17.61 3.85 2.85
CA PHE A 92 -17.51 2.56 2.19
C PHE A 92 -16.75 2.74 0.89
N TYR A 93 -15.78 1.86 0.66
CA TYR A 93 -14.95 1.86 -0.54
C TYR A 93 -15.22 0.57 -1.30
N PRO A 94 -15.55 0.63 -2.60
CA PRO A 94 -15.78 -0.56 -3.41
C PRO A 94 -14.49 -1.33 -3.72
N VAL A 95 -13.34 -0.82 -3.27
CA VAL A 95 -12.01 -1.40 -3.46
C VAL A 95 -11.30 -1.49 -2.12
N ALA A 96 -10.43 -2.49 -1.96
CA ALA A 96 -9.56 -2.59 -0.81
C ALA A 96 -8.52 -1.46 -0.85
N LEU A 97 -8.68 -0.48 0.03
CA LEU A 97 -7.70 0.59 0.25
C LEU A 97 -6.33 0.02 0.60
N THR A 98 -5.24 0.64 0.16
CA THR A 98 -3.90 0.24 0.60
C THR A 98 -3.65 0.65 2.05
N ASN A 99 -2.62 0.10 2.69
CA ASN A 99 -2.27 0.50 4.04
C ASN A 99 -1.98 2.02 4.10
N ARG A 100 -1.35 2.59 3.06
CA ARG A 100 -1.01 4.03 2.98
C ARG A 100 -2.26 4.91 2.88
N ASP A 101 -3.25 4.43 2.14
CA ASP A 101 -4.54 5.11 1.99
C ASP A 101 -5.29 5.13 3.33
N ILE A 102 -5.20 4.03 4.10
CA ILE A 102 -5.84 3.95 5.41
C ILE A 102 -5.21 4.95 6.38
N LEU A 103 -3.88 5.12 6.36
CA LEU A 103 -3.22 6.16 7.15
C LEU A 103 -3.59 7.56 6.65
N GLU A 104 -3.72 7.78 5.34
CA GLU A 104 -4.17 9.05 4.77
C GLU A 104 -5.59 9.41 5.22
N VAL A 105 -6.52 8.46 5.16
CA VAL A 105 -7.90 8.66 5.62
C VAL A 105 -7.95 9.00 7.11
N PHE A 106 -7.12 8.35 7.93
CA PHE A 106 -7.06 8.62 9.37
C PHE A 106 -6.40 9.98 9.71
N SER A 107 -5.24 10.26 9.11
CA SER A 107 -4.37 11.38 9.52
C SER A 107 -4.52 12.63 8.65
N GLY A 108 -5.19 12.52 7.50
CA GLY A 108 -5.22 13.54 6.46
C GLY A 108 -3.90 13.72 5.72
N LYS A 109 -2.89 12.86 5.96
CA LYS A 109 -1.56 12.94 5.35
C LYS A 109 -1.21 11.64 4.66
N PHE A 110 -0.92 11.71 3.36
CA PHE A 110 -0.43 10.57 2.62
C PHE A 110 1.05 10.32 2.94
N PRO A 111 1.44 9.12 3.41
CA PRO A 111 2.80 8.83 3.84
C PRO A 111 3.78 8.92 2.68
N HIS A 112 4.91 9.62 2.82
CA HIS A 112 5.89 9.76 1.74
C HIS A 112 6.70 8.46 1.52
N LEU A 113 6.98 8.15 0.25
CA LEU A 113 7.97 7.16 -0.20
C LEU A 113 8.98 7.85 -1.12
N HIS A 114 10.21 7.34 -1.14
CA HIS A 114 11.29 7.92 -1.92
C HIS A 114 10.96 7.95 -3.42
N THR A 115 10.52 6.82 -3.96
CA THR A 115 10.20 6.69 -5.39
C THR A 115 8.69 6.83 -5.59
N GLN A 116 8.24 7.78 -6.41
CA GLN A 116 6.85 7.87 -6.92
C GLN A 116 5.82 7.63 -5.80
N SER A 117 5.79 8.53 -4.83
CA SER A 117 4.93 8.45 -3.64
C SER A 117 3.49 8.16 -4.00
N GLU A 118 2.94 8.89 -4.96
CA GLU A 118 1.58 8.82 -5.48
C GLU A 118 1.13 7.43 -5.96
N CYS A 119 2.08 6.57 -6.36
CA CYS A 119 1.76 5.23 -6.83
C CYS A 119 1.39 4.30 -5.67
N ARG A 120 0.18 3.72 -5.75
CA ARG A 120 -0.41 2.85 -4.74
C ARG A 120 -0.07 1.39 -5.03
N CYS A 121 0.02 0.59 -3.97
CA CYS A 121 0.06 -0.86 -4.09
C CYS A 121 -1.31 -1.43 -4.55
N PRO A 122 -1.35 -2.63 -5.13
CA PRO A 122 -2.62 -3.28 -5.45
C PRO A 122 -3.31 -3.82 -4.18
N GLY A 123 -4.63 -3.98 -4.21
CA GLY A 123 -5.41 -4.52 -3.08
C GLY A 123 -5.01 -5.93 -2.63
N SER A 124 -4.39 -6.73 -3.53
CA SER A 124 -3.81 -8.03 -3.21
C SER A 124 -2.57 -7.94 -2.32
N HIS A 125 -1.81 -6.86 -2.44
CA HIS A 125 -0.55 -6.64 -1.75
C HIS A 125 -0.54 -5.21 -1.17
N PRO A 126 -1.39 -4.87 -0.20
CA PRO A 126 -1.65 -3.47 0.18
C PRO A 126 -0.52 -2.82 1.00
N ARG A 127 0.50 -3.58 1.42
CA ARG A 127 1.63 -3.08 2.24
C ARG A 127 2.85 -2.86 1.35
N VAL A 128 3.51 -1.71 1.47
CA VAL A 128 4.82 -1.49 0.82
C VAL A 128 5.84 -2.38 1.51
N HIS A 129 6.69 -3.06 0.75
CA HIS A 129 7.72 -3.92 1.31
C HIS A 129 8.75 -3.07 2.08
N PRO A 130 8.98 -3.32 3.38
CA PRO A 130 9.73 -2.41 4.24
C PRO A 130 11.22 -2.33 3.89
N LEU A 131 11.80 -3.43 3.41
CA LEU A 131 13.20 -3.48 2.99
C LEU A 131 13.45 -3.00 1.55
N ILE A 132 12.43 -3.02 0.67
CA ILE A 132 12.60 -2.82 -0.77
C ILE A 132 11.36 -2.10 -1.33
N GLN A 133 11.37 -0.77 -1.38
CA GLN A 133 10.18 0.05 -1.69
C GLN A 133 9.59 -0.16 -3.11
N ARG A 134 10.31 -0.80 -4.03
CA ARG A 134 9.78 -1.17 -5.35
C ARG A 134 8.77 -2.32 -5.32
N TYR A 135 8.64 -3.03 -4.20
CA TYR A 135 7.70 -4.13 -4.04
C TYR A 135 6.58 -3.80 -3.06
N CYS A 136 5.46 -4.48 -3.25
CA CYS A 136 4.37 -4.56 -2.29
C CYS A 136 4.15 -6.02 -1.86
N ILE A 137 3.69 -6.20 -0.62
CA ILE A 137 3.46 -7.50 0.03
C ILE A 137 2.06 -7.58 0.65
N PRO A 138 1.49 -8.78 0.83
CA PRO A 138 0.19 -8.96 1.47
C PRO A 138 0.22 -8.61 2.96
N ASN A 139 -0.94 -8.24 3.50
CA ASN A 139 -1.10 -8.11 4.94
C ASN A 139 -1.00 -9.48 5.65
N GLY A 140 -0.25 -9.51 6.76
CA GLY A 140 0.04 -10.71 7.53
C GLY A 140 1.14 -11.62 6.94
N ALA A 141 1.84 -11.17 5.89
CA ALA A 141 3.06 -11.83 5.44
C ALA A 141 4.28 -11.28 6.21
N ASP A 142 5.34 -12.09 6.33
CA ASP A 142 6.63 -11.66 6.88
C ASP A 142 7.33 -10.67 5.94
N ASP A 143 8.18 -9.81 6.50
CA ASP A 143 8.91 -8.77 5.74
C ASP A 143 9.96 -9.32 4.78
N THR A 144 10.24 -10.63 4.85
CA THR A 144 11.13 -11.35 3.95
C THR A 144 10.38 -12.23 2.95
N THR A 145 9.05 -12.08 2.84
CA THR A 145 8.23 -12.90 1.96
C THR A 145 8.65 -12.76 0.50
N ASN A 146 8.58 -13.89 -0.24
CA ASN A 146 8.71 -13.89 -1.69
C ASN A 146 7.35 -13.66 -2.39
N ASP A 147 6.25 -13.70 -1.65
CA ASP A 147 4.92 -13.30 -2.12
C ASP A 147 4.85 -11.78 -2.21
N ARG A 148 5.37 -11.25 -3.33
CA ARG A 148 5.52 -9.82 -3.56
C ARG A 148 5.28 -9.49 -5.03
N VAL A 149 4.78 -8.28 -5.28
CA VAL A 149 4.52 -7.74 -6.61
C VAL A 149 5.20 -6.40 -6.78
N LEU A 150 5.57 -6.04 -8.01
CA LEU A 150 6.10 -4.71 -8.29
C LEU A 150 5.05 -3.64 -7.96
N ARG A 151 5.47 -2.57 -7.29
CA ARG A 151 4.63 -1.42 -6.97
C ARG A 151 4.48 -0.50 -8.17
N LEU A 152 5.57 -0.32 -8.92
CA LEU A 152 5.61 0.42 -10.17
C LEU A 152 5.60 -0.57 -11.33
N ASP A 153 5.27 -0.08 -12.52
CA ASP A 153 5.38 -0.88 -13.73
C ASP A 153 6.83 -1.39 -13.93
N ALA A 154 7.00 -2.56 -14.55
CA ALA A 154 8.33 -3.13 -14.79
C ALA A 154 9.18 -2.25 -15.73
N GLU A 155 8.53 -1.49 -16.61
CA GLU A 155 9.16 -0.54 -17.53
C GLU A 155 9.26 0.87 -16.93
N ALA A 156 8.89 1.05 -15.66
CA ALA A 156 9.03 2.35 -15.00
C ALA A 156 10.49 2.59 -14.59
N HIS A 157 11.06 3.67 -15.11
CA HIS A 157 12.43 4.10 -14.81
C HIS A 157 12.49 5.56 -14.31
N PRO A 158 11.80 5.90 -13.21
CA PRO A 158 11.73 7.26 -12.70
C PRO A 158 13.08 7.78 -12.20
N LEU A 159 13.24 9.11 -12.19
CA LEU A 159 14.46 9.78 -11.73
C LEU A 159 14.89 9.38 -10.30
N TYR A 160 13.93 9.09 -9.43
CA TYR A 160 14.17 8.68 -8.05
C TYR A 160 15.01 7.38 -7.91
N TYR A 161 15.08 6.54 -8.95
CA TYR A 161 15.94 5.36 -8.96
C TYR A 161 17.44 5.66 -9.01
N ILE A 162 17.85 6.92 -9.25
CA ILE A 162 19.28 7.28 -9.21
C ILE A 162 19.87 7.15 -7.80
N ASN A 163 19.05 7.29 -6.76
CA ASN A 163 19.50 7.41 -5.37
C ASN A 163 18.56 6.70 -4.38
N ASP A 164 17.87 5.64 -4.80
CA ASP A 164 16.94 4.89 -3.95
C ASP A 164 17.62 3.76 -3.14
N ASP A 165 18.95 3.64 -3.23
CA ASP A 165 19.76 2.59 -2.59
C ASP A 165 19.38 1.16 -3.00
N ASP A 166 18.73 1.00 -4.16
CA ASP A 166 18.33 -0.31 -4.68
C ASP A 166 19.10 -0.66 -5.96
N ILE A 167 20.05 -1.59 -5.85
CA ILE A 167 20.89 -2.03 -6.98
C ILE A 167 20.11 -2.67 -8.14
N GLY A 168 18.85 -3.03 -7.95
CA GLY A 168 18.02 -3.62 -8.99
C GLY A 168 17.10 -2.62 -9.70
N THR A 169 17.20 -1.32 -9.40
CA THR A 169 16.49 -0.26 -10.11
C THR A 169 17.47 0.58 -10.94
N THR A 170 16.96 1.17 -12.02
CA THR A 170 17.77 2.01 -12.92
C THR A 170 16.90 3.12 -13.49
N TRP A 171 17.35 4.36 -13.41
CA TRP A 171 16.75 5.46 -14.17
C TRP A 171 17.18 5.41 -15.64
N ILE A 172 16.25 5.67 -16.54
CA ILE A 172 16.49 5.73 -17.99
C ILE A 172 16.06 7.10 -18.47
N SER A 173 16.94 7.78 -19.20
CA SER A 173 16.63 9.07 -19.82
C SER A 173 15.62 8.91 -20.96
N SER A 174 15.09 10.03 -21.47
CA SER A 174 14.40 10.00 -22.75
C SER A 174 15.31 9.46 -23.86
N VAL A 175 14.72 8.73 -24.81
CA VAL A 175 15.42 8.27 -26.02
C VAL A 175 15.60 9.45 -26.96
N PHE A 176 16.84 9.68 -27.42
CA PHE A 176 17.13 10.71 -28.39
C PHE A 176 16.68 10.29 -29.79
N ALA A 177 15.78 11.05 -30.40
CA ALA A 177 15.29 10.77 -31.75
C ALA A 177 16.30 11.10 -32.86
N ASN A 178 17.30 11.95 -32.59
CA ASN A 178 18.30 12.39 -33.55
C ASN A 178 19.61 12.83 -32.87
N THR A 179 20.66 13.05 -33.68
CA THR A 179 21.99 13.47 -33.23
C THR A 179 21.99 14.82 -32.53
N ALA A 180 21.15 15.77 -32.95
CA ALA A 180 21.03 17.06 -32.26
C ALA A 180 20.53 16.92 -30.80
N GLY A 181 19.70 15.91 -30.53
CA GLY A 181 19.32 15.55 -29.16
C GLY A 181 20.47 14.94 -28.38
N LEU A 182 21.23 14.05 -29.03
CA LEU A 182 22.42 13.43 -28.44
C LEU A 182 23.50 14.47 -28.08
N ASP A 183 23.74 15.45 -28.95
CA ASP A 183 24.74 16.51 -28.73
C ASP A 183 24.41 17.41 -27.54
N ARG A 184 23.10 17.59 -27.25
CA ARG A 184 22.65 18.30 -26.04
C ARG A 184 22.83 17.46 -24.77
N GLY A 185 22.82 16.14 -24.90
CA GLY A 185 22.99 15.19 -23.80
C GLY A 185 21.89 15.26 -22.75
N VAL A 186 22.16 14.65 -21.58
CA VAL A 186 21.34 14.79 -20.38
C VAL A 186 22.20 15.38 -19.27
N SER A 187 21.64 16.37 -18.56
CA SER A 187 22.25 16.93 -17.36
C SER A 187 21.47 16.45 -16.14
N ILE A 188 22.17 15.90 -15.16
CA ILE A 188 21.63 15.53 -13.85
C ILE A 188 22.28 16.47 -12.83
N THR A 189 21.45 17.27 -12.17
CA THR A 189 21.89 18.17 -11.09
C THR A 189 21.62 17.51 -9.75
N ILE A 190 22.64 17.46 -8.88
CA ILE A 190 22.53 16.92 -7.53
C ILE A 190 22.83 18.04 -6.54
N ASP A 191 21.81 18.47 -5.81
CA ASP A 191 21.94 19.49 -4.78
C ASP A 191 22.20 18.84 -3.42
N LEU A 192 23.41 18.99 -2.90
CA LEU A 192 23.79 18.48 -1.59
C LEU A 192 23.36 19.47 -0.50
N GLN A 193 22.35 19.11 0.29
CA GLN A 193 21.68 20.05 1.20
C GLN A 193 22.46 20.41 2.48
N ASN A 194 23.54 19.69 2.85
CA ASN A 194 24.16 19.81 4.18
C ASN A 194 25.67 20.14 4.18
N GLY A 195 26.06 21.28 3.60
CA GLY A 195 27.39 21.88 3.83
C GLY A 195 28.43 21.62 2.72
N GLN A 196 29.72 21.68 3.09
CA GLN A 196 30.83 21.44 2.16
C GLN A 196 31.24 19.96 2.17
N TYR A 197 31.34 19.37 0.98
CA TYR A 197 31.66 17.96 0.81
C TYR A 197 33.01 17.79 0.09
N GLN A 198 33.83 16.86 0.57
CA GLN A 198 35.00 16.39 -0.18
C GLN A 198 34.57 15.24 -1.11
N VAL A 199 34.52 15.51 -2.41
CA VAL A 199 34.19 14.48 -3.40
C VAL A 199 35.41 13.57 -3.62
N ARG A 200 35.26 12.28 -3.36
CA ARG A 200 36.25 11.24 -3.71
C ARG A 200 35.56 10.23 -4.62
N GLY A 201 36.02 10.12 -5.87
CA GLY A 201 35.37 9.26 -6.87
C GLY A 201 36.31 8.23 -7.49
N ARG A 202 35.82 6.99 -7.66
CA ARG A 202 36.18 6.13 -8.81
C ARG A 202 35.00 6.20 -9.77
N CYS A 203 35.15 6.86 -10.91
CA CYS A 203 34.11 6.86 -11.95
C CYS A 203 34.04 5.46 -12.57
N GLN A 204 32.91 4.78 -12.41
CA GLN A 204 32.57 3.60 -13.19
C GLN A 204 31.22 3.88 -13.86
N PHE A 205 31.27 4.45 -15.06
CA PHE A 205 30.10 4.64 -15.91
C PHE A 205 29.96 3.40 -16.80
N SER A 206 28.89 2.63 -16.61
CA SER A 206 28.50 1.57 -17.54
C SER A 206 27.46 2.13 -18.50
N PHE A 207 27.88 2.42 -19.73
CA PHE A 207 26.93 2.69 -20.82
C PHE A 207 26.33 1.36 -21.26
N ILE A 208 25.02 1.17 -21.07
CA ILE A 208 24.30 0.07 -21.72
C ILE A 208 23.80 0.60 -23.07
N GLU A 209 24.54 0.30 -24.13
CA GLU A 209 24.09 0.53 -25.51
C GLU A 209 23.03 -0.54 -25.84
N THR A 210 21.75 -0.27 -25.60
CA THR A 210 20.67 -1.15 -26.08
C THR A 210 20.52 -1.02 -27.60
N LYS A 211 21.39 -1.72 -28.35
CA LYS A 211 21.10 -2.09 -29.74
C LYS A 211 20.07 -3.23 -29.75
N LYS A 212 18.79 -2.90 -29.58
CA LYS A 212 17.72 -3.77 -30.08
C LYS A 212 17.48 -3.40 -31.54
N PHE A 213 18.21 -4.07 -32.43
CA PHE A 213 17.79 -4.20 -33.81
C PHE A 213 16.48 -5.01 -33.81
N PHE A 214 15.38 -4.39 -34.19
CA PHE A 214 14.21 -5.12 -34.69
C PHE A 214 14.39 -5.20 -36.21
N LEU A 215 14.52 -6.44 -36.72
CA LEU A 215 14.19 -6.79 -38.11
C LEU A 215 12.69 -7.08 -38.18
#